data_AF-A0A645GKJ7-F1
#
_entry.id   AF-A0A645GKJ7-F1
#
_cell.length_a   1.000
_cell.length_b   1.000
_cell.length_c   1.000
_cell.angle_alpha   90.00
_cell.angle_beta   90.00
_cell.angle_gamma   90.00
#
_symmetry.space_group_name_H-M   'P 1'
#
loop_
_entity.id
_entity.type
_entity.pdbx_description
1 polymer ?
#
loop_
_entity_poly.entity_id
_entity_poly.type
_entity_poly.pdbx_seq_one_letter_code
_entity_poly.pdbx_strand_id
1 'polypeptide(L)'
;MQLGNQILRTLSQTPLFISAALPRTIYPPKFNRYADGGTYGAHIDSALMFPPGSSQQMRTDLSATLFLAEPDEYDGGELEVEGPFGVQCVKLEAGDMVLYPSSSLHRVTPVTRGARVASFFWIESLVADEAERTLLFDLDQSVQHIAPSFAPDDQRLVQLTGVYHNLLRRWAKT
;
A
#
# COMPACT_ATOMS: atom_id res chain seq x y z
N MET A 1 17.23 -3.96 -10.55
CA MET A 1 16.93 -4.90 -9.43
C MET A 1 17.36 -4.35 -8.06
N GLN A 2 18.46 -3.61 -7.94
CA GLN A 2 18.93 -3.12 -6.63
C GLN A 2 17.94 -2.19 -5.91
N LEU A 3 17.35 -1.21 -6.61
CA LEU A 3 16.43 -0.25 -5.98
C LEU A 3 15.09 -0.87 -5.55
N GLY A 4 14.51 -1.74 -6.38
CA GLY A 4 13.29 -2.49 -6.00
C GLY A 4 13.52 -3.36 -4.75
N ASN A 5 14.66 -4.05 -4.66
CA ASN A 5 15.00 -4.83 -3.47
C ASN A 5 15.24 -3.95 -2.24
N GLN A 6 15.76 -2.73 -2.42
CA GLN A 6 15.90 -1.76 -1.33
C GLN A 6 14.54 -1.31 -0.81
N ILE A 7 13.59 -0.98 -1.70
CA ILE A 7 12.21 -0.66 -1.32
C ILE A 7 11.59 -1.80 -0.51
N LEU A 8 11.66 -3.04 -1.02
CA LEU A 8 11.12 -4.21 -0.32
C LEU A 8 11.78 -4.43 1.05
N ARG A 9 13.10 -4.23 1.16
CA ARG A 9 13.82 -4.32 2.44
C ARG A 9 13.32 -3.27 3.43
N THR A 10 13.24 -2.01 3.01
CA THR A 10 12.76 -0.93 3.87
C THR A 10 11.34 -1.21 4.34
N LEU A 11 10.43 -1.57 3.42
CA LEU A 11 9.04 -1.87 3.76
C LEU A 11 8.89 -3.07 4.71
N SER A 12 9.75 -4.10 4.58
CA SER A 12 9.76 -5.23 5.51
C SER A 12 10.10 -4.86 6.96
N GLN A 13 10.66 -3.67 7.16
CA GLN A 13 11.08 -3.12 8.45
C GLN A 13 10.21 -1.94 8.89
N THR A 14 9.17 -1.56 8.12
CA THR A 14 8.28 -0.44 8.42
C THR A 14 6.99 -0.95 9.10
N PRO A 15 6.83 -0.82 10.43
CA PRO A 15 5.70 -1.44 11.14
C PRO A 15 4.33 -0.97 10.63
N LEU A 16 4.21 0.32 10.30
CA LEU A 16 2.97 0.89 9.76
C LEU A 16 2.55 0.23 8.45
N PHE A 17 3.50 -0.02 7.53
CA PHE A 17 3.24 -0.71 6.28
C PHE A 17 2.84 -2.17 6.52
N ILE A 18 3.53 -2.87 7.41
CA ILE A 18 3.22 -4.26 7.74
C ILE A 18 1.81 -4.38 8.32
N SER A 19 1.44 -3.47 9.22
CA SER A 19 0.11 -3.41 9.84
C SER A 19 -0.99 -3.11 8.81
N ALA A 20 -0.78 -2.13 7.93
CA ALA A 20 -1.77 -1.71 6.94
C ALA A 20 -1.96 -2.74 5.80
N ALA A 21 -0.87 -3.35 5.33
CA ALA A 21 -0.88 -4.19 4.13
C ALA A 21 -0.93 -5.70 4.41
N LEU A 22 -0.45 -6.15 5.57
CA LEU A 22 -0.31 -7.56 5.95
C LEU A 22 0.22 -8.44 4.79
N PRO A 23 1.38 -8.11 4.19
CA PRO A 23 1.78 -8.68 2.91
C PRO A 23 2.08 -10.19 3.00
N ARG A 24 1.44 -10.98 2.13
CA ARG A 24 1.77 -12.38 1.85
C ARG A 24 2.81 -12.48 0.71
N THR A 25 2.51 -11.80 -0.39
CA THR A 25 3.38 -11.73 -1.57
C THR A 25 3.39 -10.29 -2.08
N ILE A 26 4.54 -9.81 -2.55
CA ILE A 26 4.65 -8.49 -3.20
C ILE A 26 5.16 -8.68 -4.61
N TYR A 27 4.42 -8.14 -5.59
CA TYR A 27 4.87 -8.10 -6.97
C TYR A 27 6.11 -7.19 -7.05
N PRO A 28 7.21 -7.58 -7.73
CA PRO A 28 8.43 -6.79 -7.75
C PRO A 28 8.20 -5.32 -8.13
N PRO A 29 8.72 -4.34 -7.35
CA PRO A 29 8.57 -2.92 -7.63
C PRO A 29 8.96 -2.54 -9.05
N LYS A 30 8.03 -1.89 -9.75
CA LYS A 30 8.25 -1.27 -11.06
C LYS A 30 8.46 0.23 -10.87
N PHE A 31 8.97 0.88 -11.91
CA PHE A 31 9.25 2.31 -11.91
C PHE A 31 8.63 2.93 -13.15
N ASN A 32 8.01 4.09 -13.00
CA ASN A 32 7.45 4.87 -14.10
C ASN A 32 7.92 6.33 -14.05
N ARG A 33 7.86 6.97 -15.21
CA ARG A 33 8.11 8.40 -15.38
C ARG A 33 7.05 8.97 -16.32
N TYR A 34 6.37 10.01 -15.88
CA TYR A 34 5.43 10.79 -16.70
C TYR A 34 5.94 12.23 -16.84
N ALA A 35 6.01 12.73 -18.06
CA ALA A 35 6.43 14.09 -18.41
C ALA A 35 5.81 14.46 -19.78
N ASP A 36 5.85 15.74 -20.15
CA ASP A 36 5.49 16.22 -21.50
C ASP A 36 4.07 15.79 -21.95
N GLY A 37 3.09 15.86 -21.04
CA GLY A 37 1.71 15.42 -21.25
C GLY A 37 1.47 13.93 -20.97
N GLY A 38 2.49 13.19 -20.56
CA GLY A 38 2.39 11.79 -20.15
C GLY A 38 1.35 11.59 -19.05
N THR A 39 0.54 10.54 -19.21
CA THR A 39 -0.61 10.21 -18.36
C THR A 39 -0.80 8.69 -18.33
N TYR A 40 -1.66 8.21 -17.44
CA TYR A 40 -2.18 6.86 -17.52
C TYR A 40 -3.69 6.89 -17.31
N GLY A 41 -4.44 6.41 -18.31
CA GLY A 41 -5.89 6.54 -18.35
C GLY A 41 -6.61 5.77 -17.24
N ALA A 42 -7.91 6.02 -17.09
CA ALA A 42 -8.75 5.35 -16.11
C ALA A 42 -8.78 3.84 -16.36
N HIS A 43 -8.41 3.05 -15.35
CA HIS A 43 -8.38 1.60 -15.41
C HIS A 43 -8.53 0.99 -14.01
N ILE A 44 -8.81 -0.31 -13.97
CA ILE A 44 -8.77 -1.15 -12.77
C ILE A 44 -7.66 -2.16 -12.99
N ASP A 45 -6.89 -2.45 -11.94
CA ASP A 45 -5.82 -3.43 -12.02
C ASP A 45 -6.36 -4.85 -12.20
N SER A 46 -5.60 -5.70 -12.90
CA SER A 46 -5.95 -7.11 -13.03
C SER A 46 -5.98 -7.76 -11.64
N ALA A 47 -7.13 -8.36 -11.27
CA ALA A 47 -7.34 -9.03 -9.98
C ALA A 47 -6.33 -10.14 -9.67
N LEU A 48 -5.69 -10.69 -10.72
CA LEU A 48 -4.71 -11.75 -10.61
C LEU A 48 -3.51 -11.48 -11.51
N MET A 49 -2.31 -11.73 -10.98
CA MET A 49 -1.03 -11.52 -11.69
C MET A 49 -0.07 -12.69 -11.46
N PHE A 50 0.89 -12.87 -12.37
CA PHE A 50 1.98 -13.82 -12.20
C PHE A 50 3.27 -13.05 -11.90
N PRO A 51 3.81 -13.15 -10.67
CA PRO A 51 5.12 -12.59 -10.35
C PRO A 51 6.18 -13.16 -11.32
N PRO A 52 7.16 -12.35 -11.77
CA PRO A 52 8.22 -12.83 -12.66
C PRO A 52 8.95 -14.04 -12.07
N GLY A 53 9.05 -15.11 -12.85
CA GLY A 53 9.70 -16.36 -12.41
C GLY A 53 8.86 -17.25 -11.49
N SER A 54 7.61 -16.86 -11.19
CA SER A 54 6.66 -17.69 -10.45
C SER A 54 5.69 -18.39 -11.39
N SER A 55 5.41 -19.67 -11.14
CA SER A 55 4.27 -20.39 -11.73
C SER A 55 2.98 -20.21 -10.92
N GLN A 56 3.07 -19.64 -9.72
CA GLN A 56 1.92 -19.36 -8.88
C GLN A 56 1.36 -17.98 -9.17
N GLN A 57 0.04 -17.94 -9.31
CA GLN A 57 -0.73 -16.72 -9.45
C GLN A 57 -0.89 -16.03 -8.09
N MET A 58 -0.90 -14.70 -8.13
CA MET A 58 -1.01 -13.79 -7.00
C MET A 58 -2.28 -12.96 -7.14
N ARG A 59 -3.04 -12.80 -6.06
CA ARG A 59 -4.17 -11.85 -6.01
C ARG A 59 -3.66 -10.43 -5.78
N THR A 60 -4.26 -9.45 -6.42
CA THR A 60 -3.92 -8.03 -6.21
C THR A 60 -4.97 -7.42 -5.27
N ASP A 61 -4.64 -7.37 -3.98
CA ASP A 61 -5.52 -6.74 -2.98
C ASP A 61 -5.28 -5.25 -2.88
N LEU A 62 -4.01 -4.87 -2.82
CA LEU A 62 -3.56 -3.51 -2.67
C LEU A 62 -2.59 -3.15 -3.78
N SER A 63 -2.75 -1.94 -4.30
CA SER A 63 -1.79 -1.26 -5.14
C SER A 63 -1.04 -0.25 -4.28
N ALA A 64 0.24 -0.09 -4.56
CA ALA A 64 1.14 0.81 -3.85
C ALA A 64 1.82 1.75 -4.84
N THR A 65 1.92 3.03 -4.48
CA THR A 65 2.75 4.00 -5.19
C THR A 65 3.67 4.70 -4.19
N LEU A 66 4.98 4.54 -4.37
CA LEU A 66 6.03 5.30 -3.71
C LEU A 66 6.41 6.49 -4.59
N PHE A 67 6.24 7.70 -4.09
CA PHE A 67 6.62 8.91 -4.81
C PHE A 67 8.14 9.10 -4.72
N LEU A 68 8.79 9.43 -5.84
CA LEU A 68 10.25 9.61 -5.95
C LEU A 68 10.64 10.98 -6.50
N ALA A 69 9.67 11.87 -6.66
CA ALA A 69 9.83 13.25 -7.08
C ALA A 69 8.93 14.11 -6.19
N GLU A 70 9.41 15.29 -5.81
CA GLU A 70 8.66 16.20 -4.95
C GLU A 70 7.45 16.77 -5.69
N PRO A 71 6.34 17.06 -4.99
CA PRO A 71 5.10 17.49 -5.62
C PRO A 71 5.22 18.87 -6.30
N ASP A 72 6.21 19.69 -5.96
CA ASP A 72 6.49 20.98 -6.58
C ASP A 72 7.44 20.88 -7.81
N GLU A 73 8.08 19.73 -8.02
CA GLU A 73 8.94 19.48 -9.20
C GLU A 73 8.14 19.29 -10.50
N TYR A 74 6.84 19.02 -10.42
CA TYR A 74 5.97 18.77 -11.59
C TYR A 74 4.55 19.33 -11.41
N ASP A 75 3.89 19.70 -12.51
CA ASP A 75 2.49 20.14 -12.52
C ASP A 75 1.60 19.03 -13.11
N GLY A 76 0.41 18.84 -12.53
CA GLY A 76 -0.43 17.67 -12.80
C GLY A 76 0.16 16.39 -12.20
N GLY A 77 -0.08 15.24 -12.83
CA GLY A 77 0.44 13.95 -12.38
C GLY A 77 -0.18 13.42 -11.08
N GLU A 78 -1.31 13.98 -10.65
CA GLU A 78 -2.08 13.46 -9.53
C GLU A 78 -2.53 12.03 -9.81
N LEU A 79 -2.36 11.15 -8.83
CA LEU A 79 -3.01 9.85 -8.83
C LEU A 79 -4.43 10.05 -8.34
N GLU A 80 -5.39 9.93 -9.24
CA GLU A 80 -6.81 9.97 -8.91
C GLU A 80 -7.32 8.55 -8.66
N VAL A 81 -7.84 8.30 -7.47
CA VAL A 81 -8.42 7.01 -7.07
C VAL A 81 -9.91 7.21 -6.73
N GLU A 82 -10.79 6.50 -7.41
CA GLU A 82 -12.22 6.53 -7.11
C GLU A 82 -12.54 5.72 -5.85
N GLY A 83 -13.18 6.36 -4.88
CA GLY A 83 -13.73 5.72 -3.71
C GLY A 83 -15.26 5.89 -3.60
N PRO A 84 -15.88 5.28 -2.57
CA PRO A 84 -17.34 5.32 -2.38
C PRO A 84 -17.95 6.73 -2.28
N PHE A 85 -17.15 7.72 -1.88
CA PHE A 85 -17.56 9.11 -1.69
C PHE A 85 -16.96 10.07 -2.74
N GLY A 86 -16.43 9.54 -3.84
CA GLY A 86 -15.85 10.31 -4.94
C GLY A 86 -14.35 10.10 -5.11
N VAL A 87 -13.77 10.92 -5.99
CA VAL A 87 -12.36 10.85 -6.38
C VAL A 87 -11.47 11.44 -5.29
N GLN A 88 -10.44 10.71 -4.89
CA GLN A 88 -9.33 11.21 -4.07
C GLN A 88 -8.13 11.49 -4.98
N CYS A 89 -7.61 12.72 -4.94
CA CYS A 89 -6.42 13.11 -5.68
C CYS A 89 -5.20 13.02 -4.77
N VAL A 90 -4.22 12.20 -5.15
CA VAL A 90 -3.03 11.90 -4.35
C VAL A 90 -1.77 12.38 -5.05
N LYS A 91 -1.01 13.24 -4.35
CA LYS A 91 0.31 13.74 -4.75
C LYS A 91 1.11 14.01 -3.47
N LEU A 92 2.01 13.09 -3.13
CA LEU A 92 2.75 13.11 -1.86
C LEU A 92 4.20 13.56 -2.05
N GLU A 93 4.88 13.86 -0.95
CA GLU A 93 6.32 14.17 -0.90
C GLU A 93 7.17 12.99 -1.37
N ALA A 94 8.39 13.27 -1.85
CA ALA A 94 9.29 12.21 -2.25
C ALA A 94 9.67 11.33 -1.05
N GLY A 95 9.48 10.01 -1.18
CA GLY A 95 9.67 9.03 -0.11
C GLY A 95 8.37 8.57 0.55
N ASP A 96 7.27 9.30 0.36
CA ASP A 96 5.96 8.89 0.87
C ASP A 96 5.26 7.89 -0.04
N MET A 97 4.39 7.09 0.56
CA MET A 97 3.66 6.02 -0.11
C MET A 97 2.16 6.13 0.13
N VAL A 98 1.41 5.88 -0.94
CA VAL A 98 -0.04 5.58 -0.85
C VAL A 98 -0.27 4.09 -1.07
N LEU A 99 -1.14 3.51 -0.25
CA LEU A 99 -1.75 2.20 -0.44
C LEU A 99 -3.24 2.39 -0.74
N TYR A 100 -3.76 1.66 -1.73
CA TYR A 100 -5.16 1.72 -2.10
C TYR A 100 -5.64 0.37 -2.66
N PRO A 101 -6.94 0.05 -2.61
CA PRO A 101 -7.45 -1.20 -3.15
C PRO A 101 -7.21 -1.29 -4.66
N SER A 102 -6.64 -2.39 -5.14
CA SER A 102 -6.38 -2.61 -6.57
C SER A 102 -7.67 -2.67 -7.41
N SER A 103 -8.82 -2.90 -6.76
CA SER A 103 -10.15 -2.87 -7.36
C SER A 103 -10.64 -1.45 -7.70
N SER A 104 -9.98 -0.41 -7.18
CA SER A 104 -10.40 0.99 -7.39
C SER A 104 -10.14 1.43 -8.82
N LEU A 105 -11.12 2.08 -9.45
CA LEU A 105 -10.89 2.78 -10.71
C LEU A 105 -9.93 3.93 -10.45
N HIS A 106 -8.84 4.01 -11.20
CA HIS A 106 -7.83 5.03 -10.97
C HIS A 106 -7.11 5.45 -12.24
N ARG A 107 -6.51 6.65 -12.21
CA ARG A 107 -5.74 7.24 -13.31
C ARG A 107 -4.62 8.14 -12.79
N VAL A 108 -3.65 8.42 -13.64
CA VAL A 108 -2.65 9.48 -13.40
C VAL A 108 -2.92 10.60 -14.38
N THR A 109 -3.25 11.80 -13.88
CA THR A 109 -3.52 12.98 -14.70
C THR A 109 -2.29 13.37 -15.53
N PRO A 110 -2.46 14.10 -16.65
CA PRO A 110 -1.32 14.52 -17.48
C PRO A 110 -0.31 15.37 -16.68
N VAL A 111 0.98 15.06 -16.82
CA VAL A 111 2.07 15.90 -16.30
C VAL A 111 2.38 17.00 -17.31
N THR A 112 2.07 18.26 -16.99
CA THR A 112 2.19 19.40 -17.93
C THR A 112 3.51 20.15 -17.81
N ARG A 113 4.19 20.05 -16.67
CA ARG A 113 5.53 20.59 -16.40
C ARG A 113 6.32 19.61 -15.56
N GLY A 114 7.64 19.55 -15.78
CA GLY A 114 8.53 18.70 -14.99
C GLY A 114 8.36 17.22 -15.27
N ALA A 115 8.68 16.37 -14.29
CA ALA A 115 8.52 14.92 -14.43
C ALA A 115 8.11 14.27 -13.11
N ARG A 116 7.00 13.53 -13.14
CA ARG A 116 6.61 12.64 -12.05
C ARG A 116 7.41 11.35 -12.17
N VAL A 117 8.17 11.01 -11.13
CA VAL A 117 8.86 9.72 -11.01
C VAL A 117 8.31 8.98 -9.80
N ALA A 118 7.95 7.70 -9.98
CA ALA A 118 7.44 6.89 -8.90
C ALA A 118 7.84 5.42 -9.05
N SER A 119 7.76 4.69 -7.94
CA SER A 119 7.73 3.23 -7.95
C SER A 119 6.32 2.74 -7.65
N PHE A 120 5.87 1.71 -8.35
CA PHE A 120 4.54 1.13 -8.17
C PHE A 120 4.59 -0.40 -8.17
N PHE A 121 3.72 -1.03 -7.40
CA PHE A 121 3.60 -2.48 -7.29
C PHE A 121 2.27 -2.91 -6.66
N TRP A 122 2.04 -4.22 -6.67
CA TRP A 122 0.86 -4.86 -6.13
C TRP A 122 1.22 -5.77 -4.98
N ILE A 123 0.29 -5.92 -4.06
CA ILE A 123 0.43 -6.70 -2.84
C ILE A 123 -0.74 -7.66 -2.75
N GLU A 124 -0.42 -8.91 -2.48
CA GLU A 124 -1.37 -9.88 -1.98
C GLU A 124 -1.27 -9.85 -0.47
N SER A 125 -2.35 -9.49 0.17
CA SER A 125 -2.46 -9.49 1.62
C SER A 125 -2.78 -10.90 2.12
N LEU A 126 -2.29 -11.21 3.32
CA LEU A 126 -2.75 -12.36 4.11
C LEU A 126 -4.27 -12.29 4.31
N VAL A 127 -4.81 -11.08 4.49
CA VAL A 127 -6.25 -10.84 4.67
C VAL A 127 -6.82 -10.22 3.41
N ALA A 128 -7.61 -11.00 2.67
CA ALA A 128 -8.17 -10.62 1.37
C ALA A 128 -9.20 -9.49 1.49
N ASP A 129 -10.12 -9.61 2.44
CA ASP A 129 -11.19 -8.64 2.63
C ASP A 129 -10.65 -7.30 3.16
N GLU A 130 -11.06 -6.21 2.52
CA GLU A 130 -10.60 -4.87 2.88
C GLU A 130 -11.09 -4.45 4.26
N ALA A 131 -12.35 -4.74 4.62
CA ALA A 131 -12.91 -4.34 5.90
C ALA A 131 -12.27 -5.12 7.05
N GLU A 132 -12.06 -6.43 6.89
CA GLU A 132 -11.33 -7.26 7.87
C GLU A 132 -9.90 -6.75 8.07
N ARG A 133 -9.21 -6.37 6.99
CA ARG A 133 -7.86 -5.81 7.06
C ARG A 133 -7.82 -4.44 7.74
N THR A 134 -8.78 -3.56 7.44
CA THR A 134 -8.92 -2.26 8.10
C THR A 134 -9.20 -2.41 9.59
N LEU A 135 -10.07 -3.35 9.99
CA LEU A 135 -10.33 -3.63 11.41
C LEU A 135 -9.08 -4.11 12.17
N LEU A 136 -8.24 -4.93 11.53
CA LEU A 136 -6.96 -5.35 12.10
C LEU A 136 -6.00 -4.16 12.25
N PHE A 137 -5.90 -3.32 11.22
CA PHE A 137 -5.06 -2.11 11.24
C PHE A 137 -5.48 -1.17 12.36
N ASP A 138 -6.77 -0.85 12.48
CA ASP A 138 -7.30 0.05 13.51
C ASP A 138 -7.03 -0.49 14.93
N LEU A 139 -7.20 -1.81 15.13
CA LEU A 139 -6.90 -2.45 16.41
C LEU A 139 -5.42 -2.37 16.75
N ASP A 140 -4.53 -2.68 15.81
CA ASP A 140 -3.08 -2.59 16.03
C ASP A 140 -2.67 -1.14 16.31
N GLN A 141 -3.09 -0.16 15.50
CA GLN A 141 -2.78 1.26 15.75
C GLN A 141 -3.29 1.73 17.11
N SER A 142 -4.49 1.30 17.51
CA SER A 142 -5.04 1.59 18.84
C SER A 142 -4.16 1.02 19.95
N VAL A 143 -3.71 -0.24 19.83
CA VAL A 143 -2.81 -0.88 20.79
C VAL A 143 -1.46 -0.15 20.86
N GLN A 144 -0.85 0.15 19.71
CA GLN A 144 0.43 0.87 19.64
C GLN A 144 0.34 2.27 20.26
N HIS A 145 -0.78 2.97 20.03
CA HIS A 145 -1.00 4.32 20.54
C HIS A 145 -1.11 4.34 22.07
N ILE A 146 -1.84 3.38 22.66
CA ILE A 146 -2.07 3.36 24.10
C ILE A 146 -0.93 2.70 24.88
N ALA A 147 -0.14 1.81 24.24
CA ALA A 147 0.91 1.02 24.90
C ALA A 147 1.91 1.83 25.75
N PRO A 148 2.39 3.02 25.31
CA PRO A 148 3.31 3.84 26.13
C PRO A 148 2.73 4.32 27.47
N SER A 149 1.40 4.26 27.64
CA SER A 149 0.71 4.69 28.87
C SER A 149 0.58 3.59 29.92
N PHE A 150 1.06 2.37 29.64
CA PHE A 150 0.95 1.21 30.54
C PHE A 150 2.31 0.61 30.87
N ALA A 151 2.34 -0.24 31.90
CA ALA A 151 3.50 -1.07 32.18
C ALA A 151 3.73 -2.08 31.04
N PRO A 152 4.99 -2.46 30.73
CA PRO A 152 5.29 -3.40 29.64
C PRO A 152 4.58 -4.77 29.72
N ASP A 153 4.20 -5.21 30.91
CA ASP A 153 3.53 -6.48 31.19
C ASP A 153 2.04 -6.31 31.57
N ASP A 154 1.45 -5.15 31.26
CA ASP A 154 0.04 -4.88 31.53
C ASP A 154 -0.87 -5.89 30.82
N GLN A 155 -1.66 -6.61 31.62
CA GLN A 155 -2.51 -7.70 31.15
C GLN A 155 -3.55 -7.24 30.11
N ARG A 156 -3.95 -5.97 30.11
CA ARG A 156 -4.90 -5.43 29.12
C ARG A 156 -4.27 -5.32 27.74
N LEU A 157 -3.00 -4.90 27.66
CA LEU A 157 -2.27 -4.89 26.40
C LEU A 157 -2.08 -6.31 25.87
N VAL A 158 -1.73 -7.27 26.75
CA VAL A 158 -1.60 -8.69 26.39
C VAL A 158 -2.92 -9.23 25.82
N GLN A 159 -4.05 -8.89 26.46
CA GLN A 159 -5.37 -9.31 25.98
C GLN A 159 -5.72 -8.72 24.60
N LEU A 160 -5.50 -7.42 24.39
CA LEU A 160 -5.77 -6.77 23.10
C LEU A 160 -4.88 -7.32 21.98
N THR A 161 -3.59 -7.49 22.24
CA THR A 161 -2.66 -8.16 21.32
C THR A 161 -3.10 -9.60 21.04
N GLY A 162 -3.60 -10.31 22.05
CA GLY A 162 -4.22 -11.62 21.88
C GLY A 162 -5.44 -11.61 20.96
N VAL A 163 -6.33 -10.61 21.09
CA VAL A 163 -7.48 -10.43 20.20
C VAL A 163 -7.02 -10.19 18.76
N TYR A 164 -6.06 -9.28 18.54
CA TYR A 164 -5.48 -9.02 17.23
C TYR A 164 -4.96 -10.31 16.57
N HIS A 165 -4.11 -11.07 17.26
CA HIS A 165 -3.57 -12.32 16.70
C HIS A 165 -4.62 -13.39 16.45
N ASN A 166 -5.69 -13.44 17.26
CA ASN A 166 -6.78 -14.39 17.05
C ASN A 166 -7.64 -14.00 15.85
N LEU A 167 -7.88 -12.71 15.61
CA LEU A 167 -8.55 -12.22 14.40
C LEU A 167 -7.70 -12.47 13.15
N LEU A 168 -6.40 -12.13 13.22
CA LEU A 168 -5.48 -12.42 12.12
C LEU A 168 -5.46 -13.91 11.77
N ARG A 169 -5.43 -14.81 12.76
CA ARG A 169 -5.49 -16.26 12.51
C ARG A 169 -6.79 -16.72 11.85
N ARG A 170 -7.91 -16.02 12.08
CA ARG A 170 -9.21 -16.33 11.48
C ARG A 170 -9.29 -15.90 10.02
N TRP A 171 -8.70 -14.75 9.70
CA TRP A 171 -8.85 -14.10 8.39
C TRP A 171 -7.68 -14.34 7.42
N ALA A 172 -6.51 -14.70 7.95
CA ALA A 172 -5.33 -14.94 7.13
C ALA A 172 -5.49 -16.16 6.20
N LYS A 173 -5.07 -15.99 4.94
CA LYS A 173 -4.90 -17.02 3.92
C LYS A 173 -3.41 -17.16 3.63
N THR A 174 -2.84 -18.31 3.95
CA THR A 174 -1.39 -18.60 3.83
C THR A 174 -1.10 -19.55 2.69
#